data_AF-A0A3B9MVE0-F1
#
_entry.id   AF-A0A3B9MVE0-F1
#
_cell.length_a   1.000
_cell.length_b   1.000
_cell.length_c   1.000
_cell.angle_alpha   90.00
_cell.angle_beta   90.00
_cell.angle_gamma   90.00
#
_symmetry.space_group_name_H-M   'P 1'
#
loop_
_entity.id
_entity.type
_entity.pdbx_description
1 polymer ?
#
loop_
_entity_poly.entity_id
_entity_poly.type
_entity_poly.pdbx_seq_one_letter_code
_entity_poly.pdbx_strand_id
1 'polypeptide(L)'
;MFSENLVRLRKLRQMTQEDIAEAVGVSRQAVAKWESGDTFPDIEKCRLLAELFEVSLDDLANYESDSNLGLEVPPKGKHLFGLVTVGDKGQIVIPAKARKVFDISSGDQLVVLGDEAQGMAIMKAEDFMNMANLIKKSLK
;
A
#
# COMPACT_ATOMS: atom_id res chain seq x y z
N MET A 1 8.77 5.99 -13.54
CA MET A 1 7.84 5.45 -12.51
C MET A 1 7.93 3.95 -12.37
N PHE A 2 7.30 3.13 -13.24
CA PHE A 2 7.35 1.66 -13.10
C PHE A 2 8.77 1.09 -12.97
N SER A 3 9.68 1.47 -13.88
CA SER A 3 11.07 1.00 -13.89
C SER A 3 11.81 1.34 -12.58
N GLU A 4 11.63 2.57 -12.08
CA GLU A 4 12.19 3.03 -10.81
C GLU A 4 11.63 2.26 -9.61
N ASN A 5 10.32 2.05 -9.57
CA ASN A 5 9.65 1.30 -8.50
C ASN A 5 10.09 -0.16 -8.48
N LEU A 6 10.26 -0.77 -9.66
CA LEU A 6 10.81 -2.13 -9.79
C LEU A 6 12.23 -2.21 -9.23
N VAL A 7 13.11 -1.27 -9.56
CA VAL A 7 14.48 -1.22 -9.02
C VAL A 7 14.48 -1.05 -7.51
N ARG A 8 13.62 -0.19 -6.97
CA ARG A 8 13.49 0.06 -5.53
C ARG A 8 13.04 -1.20 -4.78
N LEU A 9 11.95 -1.81 -5.24
CA LEU A 9 11.41 -3.04 -4.66
C LEU A 9 12.42 -4.19 -4.70
N ARG A 10 13.14 -4.34 -5.81
CA ARG A 10 14.21 -5.32 -5.92
C ARG A 10 15.29 -5.12 -4.86
N LYS A 11 15.78 -3.89 -4.72
CA LYS A 11 16.81 -3.53 -3.73
C LYS A 11 16.33 -3.72 -2.30
N LEU A 12 15.08 -3.35 -2.02
CA LEU A 12 14.46 -3.50 -0.70
C LEU A 12 14.38 -4.98 -0.27
N ARG A 13 14.05 -5.87 -1.22
CA ARG A 13 14.03 -7.32 -1.01
C ARG A 13 15.40 -7.99 -1.17
N GLN A 14 16.47 -7.21 -1.41
CA GLN A 14 17.84 -7.70 -1.61
C GLN A 14 17.98 -8.71 -2.77
N MET A 15 17.13 -8.59 -3.79
CA MET A 15 17.11 -9.49 -4.93
C MET A 15 18.05 -9.03 -6.06
N THR A 16 18.56 -9.99 -6.83
CA THR A 16 19.25 -9.74 -8.08
C THR A 16 18.26 -9.65 -9.26
N GLN A 17 18.71 -9.16 -10.41
CA GLN A 17 17.89 -9.19 -11.63
C GLN A 17 17.62 -10.63 -12.09
N GLU A 18 18.53 -11.57 -11.78
CA GLU A 18 18.36 -12.99 -12.08
C GLU A 18 17.23 -13.57 -11.22
N ASP A 19 17.19 -13.25 -9.93
CA ASP A 19 16.16 -13.74 -9.00
C ASP A 19 14.76 -13.34 -9.45
N ILE A 20 14.58 -12.09 -9.92
CA ILE A 20 13.31 -11.64 -10.49
C ILE A 20 12.99 -12.42 -11.77
N ALA A 21 13.98 -12.57 -12.65
CA ALA A 21 13.80 -13.21 -13.94
C ALA A 21 13.35 -14.66 -13.78
N GLU A 22 13.97 -15.39 -12.85
CA GLU A 22 13.58 -16.75 -12.47
C GLU A 22 12.17 -16.78 -11.88
N ALA A 23 11.86 -15.89 -10.93
CA ALA A 23 10.56 -15.84 -10.27
C ALA A 23 9.39 -15.55 -11.22
N VAL A 24 9.59 -14.73 -12.25
CA VAL A 24 8.53 -14.39 -13.22
C VAL A 24 8.67 -15.11 -14.56
N GLY A 25 9.64 -16.02 -14.70
CA GLY A 25 9.83 -16.86 -15.88
C GLY A 25 10.18 -16.07 -17.14
N VAL A 26 11.22 -15.23 -17.07
CA VAL A 26 11.79 -14.46 -18.20
C VAL A 26 13.31 -14.51 -18.17
N SER A 27 13.98 -13.93 -19.17
CA SER A 27 15.44 -13.79 -19.14
C SER A 27 15.86 -12.60 -18.27
N ARG A 28 17.04 -12.68 -17.65
CA ARG A 28 17.67 -11.55 -16.94
C ARG A 28 17.74 -10.28 -17.80
N GLN A 29 17.97 -10.44 -19.10
CA GLN A 29 18.01 -9.32 -20.06
C GLN A 29 16.66 -8.60 -20.17
N ALA A 30 15.54 -9.33 -20.09
CA ALA A 30 14.22 -8.71 -20.08
C ALA A 30 14.03 -7.83 -18.84
N VAL A 31 14.37 -8.35 -17.65
CA VAL A 31 14.30 -7.57 -16.40
C VAL A 31 15.20 -6.34 -16.46
N ALA A 32 16.43 -6.47 -16.98
CA ALA A 32 17.33 -5.33 -17.13
C ALA A 32 16.73 -4.22 -18.03
N LYS A 33 16.05 -4.59 -19.12
CA LYS A 33 15.35 -3.65 -20.00
C LYS A 33 14.10 -3.03 -19.37
N TRP A 34 13.44 -3.73 -18.44
CA TRP A 34 12.34 -3.17 -17.66
C TRP A 34 12.84 -2.16 -16.64
N GLU A 35 13.96 -2.46 -15.97
CA GLU A 35 14.58 -1.55 -14.99
C GLU A 35 15.20 -0.29 -15.64
N SER A 36 15.69 -0.39 -16.88
CA SER A 36 16.15 0.79 -17.64
C SER A 36 15.01 1.61 -18.24
N GLY A 37 13.80 1.06 -18.31
CA GLY A 37 12.65 1.69 -18.96
C GLY A 37 12.63 1.53 -20.49
N ASP A 38 13.51 0.70 -21.06
CA ASP A 38 13.57 0.45 -22.51
C ASP A 38 12.37 -0.34 -23.02
N THR A 39 11.83 -1.23 -22.19
CA THR A 39 10.65 -2.05 -22.52
C THR A 39 9.73 -2.15 -21.32
N PHE A 40 8.46 -2.47 -21.57
CA PHE A 40 7.46 -2.66 -20.52
C PHE A 40 7.02 -4.14 -20.48
N PRO A 41 6.90 -4.74 -19.28
CA PRO A 41 6.38 -6.11 -19.15
C PRO A 41 4.92 -6.20 -19.60
N ASP A 42 4.50 -7.36 -20.11
CA ASP A 42 3.08 -7.60 -20.37
C ASP A 42 2.26 -7.65 -19.07
N ILE A 43 0.93 -7.74 -19.20
CA ILE A 43 0.01 -7.72 -18.06
C ILE A 43 0.18 -8.93 -17.14
N GLU A 44 0.61 -10.07 -17.67
CA GLU A 44 0.83 -11.29 -16.89
C GLU A 44 2.08 -11.14 -16.02
N LYS A 45 3.18 -10.65 -16.61
CA LYS A 45 4.43 -10.36 -15.88
C LYS A 45 4.23 -9.24 -14.87
N CYS A 46 3.45 -8.21 -15.20
CA CYS A 46 3.03 -7.18 -14.26
C CYS A 46 2.36 -7.77 -13.01
N ARG A 47 1.42 -8.71 -13.20
CA ARG A 47 0.74 -9.40 -12.09
C ARG A 47 1.73 -10.21 -11.24
N LEU A 48 2.60 -10.99 -11.89
CA LEU A 48 3.60 -11.81 -11.18
C LEU A 48 4.57 -10.95 -10.37
N LEU A 49 5.01 -9.81 -10.90
CA LEU A 49 5.86 -8.86 -10.18
C LEU A 49 5.15 -8.27 -8.95
N ALA A 50 3.88 -7.87 -9.10
CA ALA A 50 3.10 -7.36 -7.98
C ALA A 50 2.91 -8.40 -6.87
N GLU A 51 2.70 -9.67 -7.24
CA GLU A 51 2.62 -10.80 -6.30
C GLU A 51 3.96 -11.08 -5.62
N LEU A 52 5.06 -11.11 -6.38
CA LEU A 52 6.41 -11.34 -5.88
C LEU A 52 6.80 -10.32 -4.81
N PHE A 53 6.48 -9.04 -5.04
CA PHE A 53 6.84 -7.96 -4.12
C PHE A 53 5.80 -7.72 -3.01
N GLU A 54 4.67 -8.43 -3.06
CA GLU A 54 3.51 -8.23 -2.17
C GLU A 54 3.00 -6.79 -2.18
N VAL A 55 2.90 -6.17 -3.36
CA VAL A 55 2.38 -4.82 -3.56
C VAL A 55 1.14 -4.83 -4.45
N SER A 56 0.43 -3.71 -4.53
CA SER A 56 -0.63 -3.58 -5.54
C SER A 56 -0.02 -3.29 -6.91
N LEU A 57 -0.68 -3.70 -7.99
CA LEU A 57 -0.23 -3.38 -9.35
C LEU A 57 -0.25 -1.87 -9.61
N ASP A 58 -1.22 -1.16 -9.04
CA ASP A 58 -1.31 0.30 -9.15
C ASP A 58 -0.12 0.98 -8.47
N ASP A 59 0.24 0.56 -7.26
CA ASP A 59 1.41 1.10 -6.57
C ASP A 59 2.72 0.73 -7.29
N LEU A 60 2.84 -0.50 -7.81
CA LEU A 60 4.01 -0.88 -8.63
C LEU A 60 4.18 0.04 -9.85
N ALA A 61 3.08 0.37 -10.54
CA ALA A 61 3.11 1.18 -11.75
C ALA A 61 3.27 2.69 -11.49
N ASN A 62 2.57 3.21 -10.48
CA ASN A 62 2.27 4.63 -10.34
C ASN A 62 2.71 5.26 -9.01
N TYR A 63 3.37 4.51 -8.11
CA TYR A 63 3.76 5.06 -6.81
C TYR A 63 4.86 6.12 -6.93
N GLU A 64 4.65 7.26 -6.26
CA GLU A 64 5.58 8.40 -6.21
C GLU A 64 6.15 8.56 -4.80
N SER A 65 7.45 8.32 -4.61
CA SER A 65 8.09 8.42 -3.28
C SER A 65 8.03 9.83 -2.70
N ASP A 66 8.23 10.86 -3.53
CA ASP A 66 8.46 12.22 -3.07
C ASP A 66 7.18 12.83 -2.47
N SER A 67 6.03 12.45 -3.02
CA SER A 67 4.71 12.81 -2.49
C SER A 67 4.28 11.94 -1.30
N ASN A 68 4.99 10.86 -1.00
CA ASN A 68 4.70 9.89 0.06
C ASN A 68 5.75 9.91 1.17
N LEU A 69 6.25 11.09 1.54
CA LEU A 69 7.22 11.27 2.63
C LEU A 69 8.54 10.54 2.43
N GLY A 70 8.90 10.22 1.18
CA GLY A 70 10.08 9.43 0.86
C GLY A 70 9.96 7.95 1.28
N LEU A 71 8.76 7.48 1.64
CA LEU A 71 8.53 6.08 1.96
C LEU A 71 8.54 5.23 0.68
N GLU A 72 9.02 4.01 0.82
CA GLU A 72 9.00 2.99 -0.24
C GLU A 72 7.57 2.54 -0.57
N VAL A 73 7.43 1.83 -1.68
CA VAL A 73 6.14 1.28 -2.15
C VAL A 73 5.48 0.46 -1.02
N PRO A 74 4.23 0.75 -0.64
CA PRO A 74 3.60 0.10 0.49
C PRO A 74 3.24 -1.35 0.17
N PRO A 75 3.23 -2.24 1.18
CA PRO A 75 2.68 -3.58 1.03
C PRO A 75 1.21 -3.56 0.60
N LYS A 76 0.77 -4.62 -0.05
CA LYS A 76 -0.59 -4.79 -0.55
C LYS A 76 -1.61 -4.59 0.58
N GLY A 77 -2.58 -3.71 0.33
CA GLY A 77 -3.63 -3.36 1.28
C GLY A 77 -3.20 -2.39 2.39
N LYS A 78 -1.95 -1.92 2.38
CA LYS A 78 -1.47 -0.82 3.23
C LYS A 78 -1.37 0.44 2.38
N HIS A 79 -1.74 1.58 2.96
CA HIS A 79 -1.81 2.84 2.23
C HIS A 79 -1.34 3.99 3.11
N LEU A 80 -0.53 4.88 2.53
CA LEU A 80 -0.33 6.23 3.03
C LEU A 80 -1.23 7.17 2.23
N PHE A 81 -2.10 7.91 2.90
CA PHE A 81 -3.02 8.86 2.25
C PHE A 81 -2.53 10.31 2.29
N GLY A 82 -1.24 10.49 2.59
CA GLY A 82 -0.59 11.79 2.78
C GLY A 82 -0.72 12.34 4.21
N LEU A 83 -0.12 13.51 4.42
CA LEU A 83 -0.26 14.27 5.65
C LEU A 83 -1.60 15.02 5.65
N VAL A 84 -2.19 15.14 6.85
CA VAL A 84 -3.39 15.95 7.08
C VAL A 84 -3.10 16.93 8.22
N THR A 85 -3.65 18.13 8.12
CA THR A 85 -3.49 19.17 9.15
C THR A 85 -4.74 19.22 10.03
N VAL A 86 -4.52 19.40 11.33
CA VAL A 86 -5.59 19.62 12.29
C VAL A 86 -6.05 21.08 12.18
N GLY A 87 -7.35 21.29 11.94
CA GLY A 87 -7.93 22.63 11.92
C GLY A 87 -7.99 23.28 13.30
N ASP A 88 -8.32 24.56 13.33
CA ASP A 88 -8.50 25.40 14.53
C ASP A 88 -9.42 24.78 15.60
N LYS A 89 -10.43 24.02 15.18
CA LYS A 89 -11.39 23.31 16.05
C LYS A 89 -11.02 21.85 16.35
N GLY A 90 -9.79 21.44 16.09
CA GLY A 90 -9.37 20.04 16.27
C GLY A 90 -9.86 19.09 15.17
N GLN A 91 -10.46 19.61 14.10
CA GLN A 91 -11.02 18.81 13.01
C GLN A 91 -9.92 18.25 12.09
N ILE A 92 -10.05 16.98 11.71
CA ILE A 92 -9.16 16.31 10.74
C ILE A 92 -9.99 15.92 9.52
N VAL A 93 -9.50 16.29 8.33
CA VAL A 93 -10.15 15.92 7.07
C VAL A 93 -9.63 14.57 6.62
N ILE A 94 -10.54 13.59 6.43
CA ILE A 94 -10.18 12.29 5.86
C ILE A 94 -10.01 12.46 4.34
N PRO A 95 -8.82 12.16 3.77
CA PRO A 95 -8.58 12.30 2.34
C PRO A 95 -9.58 11.52 1.49
N ALA A 96 -9.96 12.05 0.33
CA ALA A 96 -10.95 11.42 -0.56
C ALA A 96 -10.56 9.99 -0.97
N LYS A 97 -9.26 9.72 -1.21
CA LYS A 97 -8.76 8.37 -1.52
C LYS A 97 -9.00 7.40 -0.35
N ALA A 98 -8.74 7.83 0.90
CA ALA A 98 -9.00 7.03 2.09
C ALA A 98 -10.50 6.73 2.24
N ARG A 99 -11.35 7.74 2.06
CA ARG A 99 -12.81 7.56 2.09
C ARG A 99 -13.30 6.54 1.08
N LYS A 100 -12.78 6.56 -0.15
CA LYS A 100 -13.12 5.58 -1.19
C LYS A 100 -12.64 4.17 -0.85
N VAL A 101 -11.42 4.03 -0.34
CA VAL A 101 -10.82 2.73 -0.01
C VAL A 101 -11.52 2.06 1.18
N PHE A 102 -11.91 2.84 2.19
CA PHE A 102 -12.56 2.33 3.40
C PHE A 102 -14.07 2.56 3.45
N ASP A 103 -14.67 2.91 2.31
CA ASP A 103 -16.12 3.16 2.19
C ASP A 103 -16.69 4.08 3.28
N ILE A 104 -16.05 5.23 3.49
CA ILE A 104 -16.45 6.24 4.49
C ILE A 104 -17.24 7.34 3.81
N SER A 105 -18.49 7.50 4.25
CA SER A 105 -19.45 8.46 3.71
C SER A 105 -19.91 9.47 4.77
N SER A 106 -20.49 10.57 4.31
CA SER A 106 -21.12 11.55 5.21
C SER A 106 -22.28 10.90 5.96
N GLY A 107 -22.28 11.05 7.29
CA GLY A 107 -23.26 10.41 8.17
C GLY A 107 -22.75 9.13 8.84
N ASP A 108 -21.64 8.55 8.36
CA ASP A 108 -21.03 7.39 9.01
C ASP A 108 -20.52 7.74 10.41
N GLN A 109 -20.72 6.80 11.34
CA GLN A 109 -20.13 6.88 12.67
C GLN A 109 -18.80 6.14 12.69
N LEU A 110 -17.75 6.83 13.15
CA LEU A 110 -16.42 6.26 13.34
C LEU A 110 -16.11 6.14 14.83
N VAL A 111 -15.48 5.04 15.21
CA VAL A 111 -14.87 4.88 16.53
C VAL A 111 -13.46 5.45 16.48
N VAL A 112 -13.13 6.28 17.46
CA VAL A 112 -11.78 6.80 17.69
C VAL A 112 -11.19 6.07 18.89
N LEU A 113 -10.07 5.39 18.68
CA LEU A 113 -9.31 4.66 19.69
C LEU A 113 -8.00 5.40 19.96
N GLY A 114 -7.45 5.23 21.16
CA GLY A 114 -6.20 5.84 21.56
C GLY A 114 -5.38 4.92 22.45
N ASP A 115 -4.07 4.93 22.22
CA ASP A 115 -3.03 4.35 23.06
C ASP A 115 -1.97 5.43 23.27
N GLU A 116 -1.56 5.66 24.51
CA GLU A 116 -0.65 6.78 24.83
C GLU A 116 0.74 6.64 24.19
N ALA A 117 1.18 5.42 23.86
CA ALA A 117 2.46 5.16 23.24
C ALA A 117 2.39 5.04 21.71
N GLN A 118 1.27 4.55 21.17
CA GLN A 118 1.10 4.24 19.73
C GLN A 118 0.30 5.30 18.98
N GLY A 119 -0.45 6.15 19.68
CA GLY A 119 -1.27 7.21 19.10
C GLY A 119 -2.73 6.81 18.93
N MET A 120 -3.40 7.40 17.92
CA MET A 120 -4.83 7.21 17.68
C MET A 120 -5.11 6.34 16.47
N ALA A 121 -6.22 5.61 16.52
CA ALA A 121 -6.77 4.87 15.39
C ALA A 121 -8.23 5.24 15.15
N ILE A 122 -8.66 5.22 13.89
CA ILE A 122 -10.05 5.44 13.50
C ILE A 122 -10.55 4.28 12.64
N MET A 123 -11.78 3.85 12.86
CA MET A 123 -12.45 2.83 12.04
C MET A 123 -13.97 2.99 12.09
N LYS A 124 -14.70 2.41 11.14
CA LYS A 124 -16.17 2.44 11.18
C LYS A 124 -16.68 1.72 12.42
N ALA A 125 -17.73 2.27 13.04
CA ALA A 125 -18.31 1.69 14.25
C ALA A 125 -18.83 0.27 14.02
N GLU A 126 -19.41 0.00 12.84
CA GLU A 126 -19.85 -1.34 12.45
C GLU A 126 -18.69 -2.34 12.41
N ASP A 127 -17.60 -2.01 11.72
CA ASP A 127 -16.41 -2.86 11.63
C ASP A 127 -15.81 -3.15 13.01
N PHE A 128 -15.76 -2.13 13.87
CA PHE A 128 -15.26 -2.27 15.24
C PHE A 128 -16.13 -3.24 16.04
N MET A 129 -17.46 -3.10 15.97
CA MET A 129 -18.38 -3.97 16.69
C MET A 129 -18.30 -5.42 16.19
N ASN A 130 -18.17 -5.61 14.88
CA ASN A 130 -17.94 -6.92 14.28
C ASN A 130 -16.65 -7.57 14.80
N MET A 131 -15.54 -6.81 14.79
CA MET A 131 -14.26 -7.27 15.32
C MET A 131 -14.32 -7.60 16.82
N ALA A 132 -14.91 -6.72 17.64
CA ALA A 132 -15.06 -6.93 19.07
C ALA A 132 -15.90 -8.19 19.39
N ASN A 133 -16.94 -8.45 18.60
CA ASN A 133 -17.76 -9.65 18.74
C ASN A 133 -17.00 -10.93 18.36
N LEU A 134 -16.16 -10.89 17.33
CA LEU A 134 -15.30 -12.02 16.96
C LEU A 134 -14.31 -12.36 18.09
N ILE A 135 -13.65 -11.34 18.67
CA ILE A 135 -12.72 -11.52 19.79
C ILE A 135 -13.45 -12.08 21.02
N LYS A 136 -14.64 -11.58 21.34
CA LYS A 136 -15.45 -12.11 22.46
C LYS A 136 -15.84 -13.58 22.26
N LYS A 137 -16.04 -14.02 21.02
CA LYS A 137 -16.36 -15.42 20.70
C LYS A 137 -15.15 -16.33 20.80
N SER A 138 -13.94 -15.87 20.45
CA SER A 138 -12.71 -16.68 20.54
C SER A 138 -12.17 -16.82 21.97
N LEU A 139 -12.64 -15.98 22.89
CA LEU A 139 -12.30 -16.04 24.32
C LEU A 139 -13.28 -16.91 25.14
N LYS A 140 -14.30 -17.51 24.51
CA LYS A 140 -15.22 -18.48 25.12
C LYS A 140 -14.93 -19.88 24.58
#